data_AF-A0AB40BB93-F1
#
_entry.id   AF-A0AB40BB93-F1
#
_cell.length_a   1.000
_cell.length_b   1.000
_cell.length_c   1.000
_cell.angle_alpha   90.00
_cell.angle_beta   90.00
_cell.angle_gamma   90.00
#
_symmetry.space_group_name_H-M   'P 1'
#
loop_
_entity.id
_entity.type
_entity.pdbx_description
1 polymer ?
#
loop_
_entity_poly.entity_id
_entity_poly.type
_entity_poly.pdbx_seq_one_letter_code
_entity_poly.pdbx_strand_id
1 'polypeptide(L)'
;MGSCYDVPEWEDDVFARLISRMNPPSVVIDNEACDETTVIRVDSFKKPGILLQVIQALIDLNLMITKAYVSSDGCWFMDVFNVTDRDGNKVWDKEIHALIETSVETDAWGSVGVMPSKEHTSIELIGTDRPGLLSEVCAVLTDLKCNVVKAEVWSHNTRVAAVVHVTDESTGLAIEDLDRLSTIRELLCNVLKVNSDSRTAKMTVSMGVTHAERRLHQMMFDDRDYERADKVEEGDETSRPQVAVLDCAEKDYSVVILRSKDRPKLLFDTICTLTDMNYIVFHGTVNTGNSDAYQEYYIRHVGGLPISSEGERQRVIQCLKAAIERRASEGLELELRTEDRVGLLSDITRVFRENGLCIKRAEITTDDGKAVDTFYVSDMSGNNVEAKTINNIRKQLSQTILRVKKNPLQPAKPPEEASSTGFLFGNFFKGCSFHSFRLIRSYS
;
A
#
# COMPACT_ATOMS: atom_id res chain seq x y z
N MET A 1 15.98 -38.24 40.76
CA MET A 1 14.70 -37.86 40.13
C MET A 1 14.81 -36.38 39.84
N GLY A 2 15.48 -35.94 38.78
CA GLY A 2 15.28 -36.30 37.38
C GLY A 2 14.49 -35.16 36.74
N SER A 3 15.20 -34.06 36.45
CA SER A 3 14.71 -32.78 35.92
C SER A 3 14.04 -32.93 34.56
N CYS A 4 12.82 -32.40 34.39
CA CYS A 4 12.32 -32.05 33.07
C CYS A 4 13.04 -30.79 32.60
N TYR A 5 13.58 -30.88 31.40
CA TYR A 5 14.43 -29.91 30.74
C TYR A 5 13.67 -28.61 30.45
N ASP A 6 14.10 -27.51 31.05
CA ASP A 6 13.96 -26.20 30.44
C ASP A 6 14.89 -26.19 29.21
N VAL A 7 14.30 -26.27 28.03
CA VAL A 7 15.04 -26.06 26.77
C VAL A 7 15.32 -24.55 26.68
N PRO A 8 16.58 -24.10 26.58
CA PRO A 8 16.88 -22.68 26.46
C PRO A 8 16.35 -22.13 25.13
N GLU A 9 15.71 -20.95 25.14
CA GLU A 9 15.20 -20.20 23.96
C GLU A 9 16.23 -19.99 22.82
N TRP A 10 17.50 -20.33 23.05
CA TRP A 10 18.61 -20.21 22.08
C TRP A 10 18.72 -21.42 21.13
N GLU A 11 18.17 -22.60 21.47
CA GLU A 11 18.20 -23.77 20.58
C GLU A 11 17.11 -23.71 19.50
N ASP A 12 15.97 -23.08 19.78
CA ASP A 12 14.86 -22.92 18.84
C ASP A 12 15.23 -22.03 17.64
N ASP A 13 16.06 -21.00 17.84
CA ASP A 13 16.47 -20.09 16.76
C ASP A 13 17.47 -20.75 15.80
N VAL A 14 18.41 -21.57 16.31
CA VAL A 14 19.36 -22.32 15.47
C VAL A 14 18.64 -23.42 14.69
N PHE A 15 17.68 -24.11 15.32
CA PHE A 15 16.90 -25.16 14.67
C PHE A 15 15.92 -24.59 13.62
N ALA A 16 15.25 -23.47 13.91
CA ALA A 16 14.42 -22.77 12.93
C ALA A 16 15.25 -22.24 11.73
N ARG A 17 16.46 -21.72 11.99
CA ARG A 17 17.42 -21.33 10.95
C ARG A 17 17.92 -22.52 10.15
N LEU A 18 18.10 -23.68 10.77
CA LEU A 18 18.50 -24.90 10.07
C LEU A 18 17.38 -25.43 9.17
N ILE A 19 16.14 -25.50 9.68
CA ILE A 19 14.99 -25.99 8.91
C ILE A 19 14.66 -25.05 7.75
N SER A 20 14.76 -23.73 7.95
CA SER A 20 14.56 -22.77 6.86
C SER A 20 15.65 -22.82 5.79
N ARG A 21 16.88 -23.21 6.13
CA ARG A 21 17.95 -23.48 5.14
C ARG A 21 17.75 -24.81 4.42
N MET A 22 17.08 -25.77 5.05
CA MET A 22 16.74 -27.06 4.45
C MET A 22 15.50 -27.00 3.55
N ASN A 23 14.57 -26.09 3.84
CA ASN A 23 13.34 -25.88 3.08
C ASN A 23 13.23 -24.40 2.71
N PRO A 24 13.98 -23.93 1.70
CA PRO A 24 13.82 -22.58 1.21
C PRO A 24 12.39 -22.36 0.71
N PRO A 25 11.87 -21.13 0.80
CA PRO A 25 10.58 -20.82 0.17
C PRO A 25 10.67 -21.14 -1.32
N SER A 26 9.71 -21.91 -1.83
CA SER A 26 9.63 -22.27 -3.24
C SER A 26 8.47 -21.55 -3.89
N VAL A 27 8.72 -20.98 -5.06
CA VAL A 27 7.68 -20.35 -5.89
C VAL A 27 7.38 -21.22 -7.09
N VAL A 28 6.10 -21.42 -7.37
CA VAL A 28 5.63 -22.09 -8.59
C VAL A 28 4.68 -21.14 -9.30
N ILE A 29 5.03 -20.79 -10.54
CA ILE A 29 4.21 -19.96 -11.42
C ILE A 29 3.52 -20.86 -12.45
N ASP A 30 2.19 -20.82 -12.50
CA ASP A 30 1.35 -21.66 -13.34
C ASP A 30 0.36 -20.80 -14.14
N ASN A 31 0.60 -20.69 -15.44
CA ASN A 31 -0.28 -19.98 -16.37
C ASN A 31 -1.39 -20.87 -16.95
N GLU A 32 -1.37 -22.18 -16.70
CA GLU A 32 -2.36 -23.14 -17.20
C GLU A 32 -3.46 -23.44 -16.17
N ALA A 33 -3.20 -23.20 -14.88
CA ALA A 33 -4.15 -23.44 -13.80
C ALA A 33 -5.44 -22.59 -13.86
N CYS A 34 -5.40 -21.42 -14.53
CA CYS A 34 -6.55 -20.54 -14.71
C CYS A 34 -6.51 -19.90 -16.09
N ASP A 35 -7.63 -19.82 -16.80
CA ASP A 35 -7.68 -19.27 -18.17
C ASP A 35 -7.42 -17.76 -18.23
N GLU A 36 -7.72 -17.03 -17.16
CA GLU A 36 -7.74 -15.56 -17.14
C GLU A 36 -6.55 -14.94 -16.39
N THR A 37 -5.92 -15.68 -15.48
CA THR A 37 -4.91 -15.13 -14.55
C THR A 37 -3.69 -16.02 -14.45
N THR A 38 -2.54 -15.43 -14.08
CA THR A 38 -1.33 -16.18 -13.72
C THR A 38 -1.43 -16.59 -12.27
N VAL A 39 -1.25 -17.88 -11.97
CA VAL A 39 -1.31 -18.40 -10.61
C VAL A 39 0.10 -18.49 -10.05
N ILE A 40 0.36 -17.81 -8.94
CA ILE A 40 1.62 -17.87 -8.20
C ILE A 40 1.36 -18.60 -6.89
N ARG A 41 1.99 -19.74 -6.70
CA ARG A 41 1.99 -20.49 -5.42
C ARG A 41 3.33 -20.29 -4.73
N VAL A 42 3.29 -19.90 -3.47
CA VAL A 42 4.45 -19.77 -2.61
C VAL A 42 4.29 -20.75 -1.46
N ASP A 43 5.19 -21.72 -1.39
CA ASP A 43 5.29 -22.65 -0.29
C ASP A 43 6.51 -22.27 0.57
N SER A 44 6.31 -22.08 1.87
CA SER A 44 7.41 -21.69 2.76
C SER A 44 7.31 -22.28 4.15
N PHE A 45 8.47 -22.49 4.79
CA PHE A 45 8.54 -22.90 6.17
C PHE A 45 8.54 -21.69 7.10
N LYS A 46 7.84 -21.82 8.24
CA LYS A 46 7.59 -20.79 9.26
C LYS A 46 8.71 -19.76 9.40
N LYS A 47 8.53 -18.61 8.75
CA LYS A 47 9.15 -17.34 9.14
C LYS A 47 8.06 -16.27 9.24
N PRO A 48 8.00 -15.52 10.34
CA PRO A 48 7.08 -14.39 10.44
C PRO A 48 7.39 -13.37 9.34
N GLY A 49 6.34 -12.90 8.65
CA GLY A 49 6.43 -11.82 7.67
C GLY A 49 6.62 -12.22 6.20
N ILE A 50 6.73 -13.51 5.85
CA ILE A 50 6.86 -13.95 4.45
C ILE A 50 5.67 -13.47 3.59
N LEU A 51 4.44 -13.64 4.09
CA LEU A 51 3.24 -13.22 3.37
C LEU A 51 3.32 -11.74 2.93
N LEU A 52 3.74 -10.86 3.84
CA LEU A 52 3.87 -9.45 3.54
C LEU A 52 5.00 -9.18 2.53
N GLN A 53 6.13 -9.90 2.63
CA GLN A 53 7.24 -9.78 1.69
C GLN A 53 6.84 -10.20 0.27
N VAL A 54 6.11 -11.31 0.13
CA VAL A 54 5.60 -11.78 -1.17
C VAL A 54 4.65 -10.75 -1.77
N ILE A 55 3.68 -10.27 -0.98
CA ILE A 55 2.72 -9.26 -1.46
C ILE A 55 3.45 -7.97 -1.87
N GLN A 56 4.48 -7.58 -1.13
CA GLN A 56 5.30 -6.41 -1.43
C GLN A 56 6.05 -6.56 -2.76
N ALA A 57 6.69 -7.70 -3.00
CA ALA A 57 7.37 -8.00 -4.26
C ALA A 57 6.42 -7.96 -5.46
N LEU A 58 5.20 -8.52 -5.32
CA LEU A 58 4.19 -8.47 -6.38
C LEU A 58 3.75 -7.02 -6.69
N ILE A 59 3.68 -6.16 -5.69
CA ILE A 59 3.32 -4.74 -5.85
C ILE A 59 4.45 -3.94 -6.48
N ASP A 60 5.71 -4.21 -6.12
CA ASP A 60 6.87 -3.56 -6.73
C ASP A 60 6.95 -3.87 -8.23
N LEU A 61 6.53 -5.07 -8.63
CA LEU A 61 6.36 -5.49 -10.02
C LEU A 61 5.06 -4.98 -10.67
N ASN A 62 4.27 -4.18 -9.96
CA ASN A 62 3.01 -3.60 -10.40
C ASN A 62 1.96 -4.62 -10.84
N LEU A 63 1.98 -5.81 -10.24
CA LEU A 63 1.00 -6.86 -10.49
C LEU A 63 -0.27 -6.64 -9.68
N MET A 64 -1.40 -6.96 -10.29
CA MET A 64 -2.73 -6.84 -9.69
C MET A 64 -3.18 -8.20 -9.18
N ILE A 65 -3.38 -8.32 -7.86
CA ILE A 65 -3.85 -9.55 -7.22
C ILE A 65 -5.38 -9.57 -7.26
N THR A 66 -5.96 -10.52 -8.00
CA THR A 66 -7.41 -10.65 -8.16
C THR A 66 -8.03 -11.64 -7.17
N LYS A 67 -7.29 -12.69 -6.84
CA LYS A 67 -7.67 -13.65 -5.79
C LYS A 67 -6.43 -14.04 -5.00
N ALA A 68 -6.61 -14.28 -3.71
CA ALA A 68 -5.55 -14.87 -2.90
C ALA A 68 -6.12 -15.85 -1.89
N TYR A 69 -5.37 -16.92 -1.65
CA TYR A 69 -5.62 -17.90 -0.61
C TYR A 69 -4.37 -17.98 0.25
N VAL A 70 -4.50 -17.69 1.53
CA VAL A 70 -3.42 -17.78 2.52
C VAL A 70 -3.75 -18.94 3.43
N SER A 71 -2.81 -19.83 3.67
CA SER A 71 -3.01 -20.94 4.60
C SER A 71 -1.74 -21.31 5.35
N SER A 72 -1.85 -21.35 6.67
CA SER A 72 -0.84 -21.80 7.60
C SER A 72 -1.33 -23.07 8.29
N ASP A 73 -0.67 -24.20 8.02
CA ASP A 73 -0.92 -25.46 8.70
C ASP A 73 0.36 -25.95 9.38
N GLY A 74 0.34 -25.97 10.72
CA GLY A 74 1.50 -26.28 11.54
C GLY A 74 2.67 -25.30 11.31
N CYS A 75 3.71 -25.76 10.63
CA CYS A 75 4.90 -24.96 10.31
C CYS A 75 5.00 -24.63 8.81
N TRP A 76 4.02 -25.03 8.01
CA TRP A 76 3.99 -24.82 6.58
C TRP A 76 3.01 -23.70 6.22
N PHE A 77 3.46 -22.83 5.33
CA PHE A 77 2.69 -21.76 4.73
C PHE A 77 2.54 -22.04 3.25
N MET A 78 1.32 -22.00 2.77
CA MET A 78 0.98 -22.13 1.36
C MET A 78 0.09 -20.94 1.01
N ASP A 79 0.65 -20.05 0.20
CA ASP A 79 0.00 -18.84 -0.26
C ASP A 79 -0.16 -18.93 -1.78
N VAL A 80 -1.38 -18.75 -2.28
CA VAL A 80 -1.70 -18.77 -3.70
C VAL A 80 -2.27 -17.42 -4.09
N PHE A 81 -1.68 -16.79 -5.10
CA PHE A 81 -2.10 -15.51 -5.64
C PHE A 81 -2.44 -15.67 -7.12
N ASN A 82 -3.64 -15.26 -7.50
CA ASN A 82 -4.00 -15.08 -8.90
C ASN A 82 -3.69 -13.63 -9.27
N VAL A 83 -2.78 -13.45 -10.21
CA VAL A 83 -2.26 -12.14 -10.60
C VAL A 83 -2.49 -11.85 -12.08
N THR A 84 -2.57 -10.56 -12.38
CA THR A 84 -2.66 -10.00 -13.73
C THR A 84 -1.71 -8.81 -13.83
N ASP A 85 -1.36 -8.43 -15.06
CA ASP A 85 -0.72 -7.14 -15.31
C ASP A 85 -1.71 -5.97 -15.10
N ARG A 86 -1.25 -4.73 -15.34
CA ARG A 86 -2.09 -3.53 -15.20
C ARG A 86 -3.25 -3.46 -16.21
N ASP A 87 -3.15 -4.19 -17.31
CA ASP A 87 -4.13 -4.25 -18.38
C ASP A 87 -5.11 -5.43 -18.20
N GLY A 88 -4.94 -6.23 -17.14
CA GLY A 88 -5.78 -7.38 -16.81
C GLY A 88 -5.39 -8.68 -17.51
N ASN A 89 -4.22 -8.73 -18.16
CA ASN A 89 -3.75 -9.93 -18.86
C ASN A 89 -2.86 -10.80 -17.97
N LYS A 90 -2.67 -12.06 -18.41
CA LYS A 90 -1.68 -12.96 -17.83
C LYS A 90 -0.26 -12.44 -17.97
N VAL A 91 0.55 -12.71 -16.97
CA VAL A 91 1.98 -12.38 -16.96
C VAL A 91 2.74 -13.50 -17.66
N TRP A 92 3.21 -13.23 -18.88
CA TRP A 92 4.02 -14.17 -19.68
C TRP A 92 5.51 -13.85 -19.68
N ASP A 93 5.87 -12.68 -19.13
CA ASP A 93 7.24 -12.21 -19.14
C ASP A 93 8.11 -13.06 -18.22
N LYS A 94 9.09 -13.73 -18.82
CA LYS A 94 10.03 -14.59 -18.12
C LYS A 94 10.97 -13.80 -17.20
N GLU A 95 11.24 -12.54 -17.50
CA GLU A 95 12.03 -11.66 -16.63
C GLU A 95 11.26 -11.36 -15.34
N ILE A 96 9.96 -11.06 -15.46
CA ILE A 96 9.09 -10.87 -14.29
C ILE A 96 9.00 -12.16 -13.47
N HIS A 97 8.87 -13.33 -14.12
CA HIS A 97 8.86 -14.62 -13.42
C HIS A 97 10.15 -14.85 -12.63
N ALA A 98 11.31 -14.66 -13.26
CA ALA A 98 12.61 -14.80 -12.63
C ALA A 98 12.81 -13.79 -11.48
N LEU A 99 12.29 -12.56 -11.62
CA LEU A 99 12.31 -11.56 -10.55
C LEU A 99 11.46 -12.00 -9.36
N ILE A 100 10.26 -12.53 -9.58
CA ILE A 100 9.39 -13.05 -8.50
C ILE A 100 10.11 -14.20 -7.76
N GLU A 101 10.63 -15.18 -8.49
CA GLU A 101 11.38 -16.30 -7.91
C GLU A 101 12.57 -15.79 -7.08
N THR A 102 13.39 -14.91 -7.66
CA THR A 102 14.56 -14.34 -6.97
C THR A 102 14.17 -13.53 -5.73
N SER A 103 13.11 -12.73 -5.81
CA SER A 103 12.62 -11.89 -4.71
C SER A 103 12.08 -12.68 -3.53
N VAL A 104 11.53 -13.88 -3.77
CA VAL A 104 10.96 -14.73 -2.72
C VAL A 104 11.98 -15.74 -2.18
N GLU A 105 12.84 -16.29 -3.03
CA GLU A 105 13.85 -17.30 -2.66
C GLU A 105 15.03 -16.70 -1.89
N THR A 106 15.41 -15.47 -2.22
CA THR A 106 16.49 -14.81 -1.52
C THR A 106 15.93 -14.20 -0.23
N ASP A 107 16.39 -14.69 0.94
CA ASP A 107 16.26 -14.04 2.28
C ASP A 107 16.82 -12.58 2.33
N ALA A 108 17.11 -11.99 1.17
CA ALA A 108 17.79 -10.73 0.95
C ALA A 108 16.95 -9.49 1.23
N TRP A 109 15.72 -9.61 1.74
CA TRP A 109 15.02 -8.44 2.28
C TRP A 109 15.39 -8.16 3.75
N GLY A 110 16.13 -9.05 4.42
CA GLY A 110 16.50 -8.90 5.84
C GLY A 110 18.00 -8.95 6.19
N SER A 111 18.89 -9.43 5.32
CA SER A 111 20.33 -9.52 5.63
C SER A 111 21.26 -9.79 4.44
N VAL A 112 20.99 -9.19 3.28
CA VAL A 112 22.12 -8.86 2.40
C VAL A 112 22.54 -7.47 2.81
N GLY A 113 23.79 -7.35 3.25
CA GLY A 113 24.51 -6.08 3.28
C GLY A 113 24.69 -5.53 1.87
N VAL A 114 23.56 -5.26 1.19
CA VAL A 114 23.49 -4.23 0.18
C VAL A 114 23.70 -2.98 1.01
N MET A 115 24.94 -2.49 0.97
CA MET A 115 25.27 -1.16 1.45
C MET A 115 24.14 -0.24 0.99
N PRO A 116 23.57 0.61 1.88
CA PRO A 116 22.55 1.56 1.44
C PRO A 116 23.11 2.24 0.20
N SER A 117 22.41 2.12 -0.92
CA SER A 117 22.85 2.78 -2.14
C SER A 117 22.98 4.25 -1.77
N LYS A 118 24.18 4.81 -1.91
CA LYS A 118 24.50 6.22 -1.61
C LYS A 118 23.82 7.20 -2.58
N GLU A 119 22.75 6.74 -3.22
CA GLU A 119 22.09 7.43 -4.31
C GLU A 119 21.23 8.57 -3.79
N HIS A 120 20.59 8.41 -2.63
CA HIS A 120 19.71 9.44 -2.08
C HIS A 120 19.67 9.45 -0.54
N THR A 121 19.35 10.61 0.03
CA THR A 121 19.02 10.77 1.45
C THR A 121 17.50 10.69 1.64
N SER A 122 17.03 9.89 2.60
CA SER A 122 15.61 9.72 2.88
C SER A 122 15.16 10.65 4.01
N ILE A 123 14.12 11.44 3.76
CA ILE A 123 13.49 12.35 4.71
C ILE A 123 12.07 11.86 5.00
N GLU A 124 11.81 11.56 6.28
CA GLU A 124 10.51 11.14 6.79
C GLU A 124 9.85 12.31 7.54
N LEU A 125 8.62 12.65 7.15
CA LEU A 125 7.84 13.74 7.73
C LEU A 125 6.51 13.19 8.25
N ILE A 126 6.16 13.48 9.49
CA ILE A 126 4.84 13.18 10.07
C ILE A 126 4.34 14.37 10.88
N GLY A 127 3.08 14.75 10.68
CA GLY A 127 2.51 15.91 11.35
C GLY A 127 1.01 16.10 11.14
N THR A 128 0.53 17.30 11.43
CA THR A 128 -0.84 17.72 11.15
C THR A 128 -0.88 18.34 9.74
N ASP A 129 -1.76 17.82 8.90
CA ASP A 129 -1.97 18.34 7.56
C ASP A 129 -2.63 19.72 7.59
N ARG A 130 -2.23 20.58 6.66
CA ARG A 130 -2.86 21.87 6.40
C ARG A 130 -2.71 22.26 4.94
N PRO A 131 -3.65 23.05 4.39
CA PRO A 131 -3.51 23.55 3.03
C PRO A 131 -2.18 24.29 2.82
N GLY A 132 -1.47 23.91 1.76
CA GLY A 132 -0.19 24.51 1.40
C GLY A 132 1.04 23.96 2.11
N LEU A 133 0.90 23.01 3.05
CA LEU A 133 2.04 22.42 3.77
C LEU A 133 3.06 21.80 2.81
N LEU A 134 2.62 20.96 1.86
CA LEU A 134 3.56 20.33 0.92
C LEU A 134 4.33 21.38 0.09
N SER A 135 3.66 22.47 -0.30
CA SER A 135 4.31 23.58 -1.01
C SER A 135 5.38 24.27 -0.16
N GLU A 136 5.15 24.45 1.14
CA GLU A 136 6.14 25.03 2.06
C GLU A 136 7.32 24.08 2.29
N VAL A 137 7.09 22.78 2.43
CA VAL A 137 8.15 21.76 2.53
C VAL A 137 8.99 21.75 1.26
N CYS A 138 8.38 21.69 0.08
CA CYS A 138 9.09 21.69 -1.20
C CYS A 138 9.88 22.98 -1.44
N ALA A 139 9.35 24.14 -0.99
CA ALA A 139 10.07 25.41 -1.06
C ALA A 139 11.34 25.39 -0.20
N VAL A 140 11.27 24.87 1.04
CA VAL A 140 12.45 24.73 1.91
C VAL A 140 13.49 23.80 1.30
N LEU A 141 13.08 22.65 0.75
CA LEU A 141 14.01 21.72 0.10
C LEU A 141 14.71 22.37 -1.11
N THR A 142 13.96 23.13 -1.90
CA THR A 142 14.50 23.84 -3.07
C THR A 142 15.49 24.94 -2.66
N ASP A 143 15.18 25.70 -1.61
CA ASP A 143 16.07 26.76 -1.09
C ASP A 143 17.39 26.17 -0.56
N LEU A 144 17.31 24.99 0.07
CA LEU A 144 18.45 24.21 0.56
C LEU A 144 19.16 23.40 -0.53
N LYS A 145 18.88 23.66 -1.81
CA LYS A 145 19.55 23.02 -2.96
C LYS A 145 19.43 21.50 -2.95
N CYS A 146 18.28 21.00 -2.50
CA CYS A 146 17.95 19.58 -2.50
C CYS A 146 17.06 19.29 -3.72
N ASN A 147 17.47 18.35 -4.56
CA ASN A 147 16.63 17.80 -5.62
C ASN A 147 15.75 16.68 -5.06
N VAL A 148 14.48 16.62 -5.47
CA VAL A 148 13.55 15.57 -5.03
C VAL A 148 13.43 14.52 -6.13
N VAL A 149 14.01 13.34 -5.91
CA VAL A 149 14.04 12.27 -6.92
C VAL A 149 12.77 11.41 -6.86
N LYS A 150 12.34 11.09 -5.65
CA LYS A 150 11.13 10.29 -5.39
C LYS A 150 10.45 10.79 -4.13
N ALA A 151 9.13 10.90 -4.13
CA ALA A 151 8.38 11.23 -2.93
C ALA A 151 7.03 10.53 -2.90
N GLU A 152 6.62 10.08 -1.72
CA GLU A 152 5.29 9.56 -1.48
C GLU A 152 4.67 10.31 -0.29
N VAL A 153 3.47 10.84 -0.48
CA VAL A 153 2.79 11.71 0.50
C VAL A 153 1.37 11.23 0.70
N TRP A 154 0.95 10.97 1.94
CA TRP A 154 -0.42 10.59 2.33
C TRP A 154 -0.99 11.56 3.33
N SER A 155 -2.26 11.95 3.14
CA SER A 155 -3.05 12.72 4.10
C SER A 155 -4.34 11.98 4.43
N HIS A 156 -4.62 11.83 5.73
CA HIS A 156 -5.81 11.15 6.25
C HIS A 156 -6.14 11.65 7.66
N ASN A 157 -7.42 11.89 7.97
CA ASN A 157 -7.89 12.38 9.27
C ASN A 157 -7.03 13.53 9.86
N THR A 158 -6.78 14.56 9.06
CA THR A 158 -5.93 15.73 9.39
C THR A 158 -4.47 15.42 9.71
N ARG A 159 -4.02 14.18 9.52
CA ARG A 159 -2.62 13.78 9.62
C ARG A 159 -2.00 13.69 8.24
N VAL A 160 -0.71 13.96 8.17
CA VAL A 160 0.08 13.84 6.94
C VAL A 160 1.35 13.08 7.23
N ALA A 161 1.69 12.15 6.35
CA ALA A 161 2.95 11.43 6.33
C ALA A 161 3.60 11.57 4.95
N ALA A 162 4.91 11.75 4.91
CA ALA A 162 5.67 11.78 3.67
C ALA A 162 7.01 11.07 3.82
N VAL A 163 7.39 10.33 2.78
CA VAL A 163 8.75 9.80 2.58
C VAL A 163 9.30 10.43 1.33
N VAL A 164 10.38 11.21 1.47
CA VAL A 164 10.98 12.01 0.40
C VAL A 164 12.44 11.61 0.23
N HIS A 165 12.80 11.15 -0.95
CA HIS A 165 14.16 10.84 -1.34
C HIS A 165 14.76 12.06 -2.03
N VAL A 166 15.83 12.60 -1.45
CA VAL A 166 16.49 13.79 -1.93
C VAL A 166 17.95 13.55 -2.29
N THR A 167 18.43 14.29 -3.28
CA THR A 167 19.85 14.37 -3.64
C THR A 167 20.32 15.80 -3.57
N ASP A 168 21.62 15.99 -3.45
CA ASP A 168 22.21 17.31 -3.57
C ASP A 168 22.16 17.80 -5.03
N GLU A 169 21.73 19.05 -5.26
CA GLU A 169 21.62 19.64 -6.60
C GLU A 169 22.95 19.68 -7.36
N SER A 170 24.07 19.91 -6.66
CA SER A 170 25.37 20.10 -7.31
C SER A 170 26.07 18.79 -7.67
N THR A 171 25.90 17.76 -6.83
CA THR A 171 26.58 16.47 -6.98
C THR A 171 25.68 15.37 -7.53
N GLY A 172 24.36 15.50 -7.39
CA GLY A 172 23.40 14.46 -7.73
C GLY A 172 23.44 13.23 -6.80
N LEU A 173 24.16 13.31 -5.68
CA LEU A 173 24.35 12.21 -4.73
C LEU A 173 23.60 12.46 -3.42
N ALA A 174 23.56 11.44 -2.55
CA ALA A 174 23.05 11.58 -1.20
C ALA A 174 23.76 12.72 -0.43
N ILE A 175 22.98 13.46 0.36
CA ILE A 175 23.47 14.50 1.26
C ILE A 175 24.07 13.82 2.50
N GLU A 176 25.40 13.77 2.60
CA GLU A 176 26.12 13.18 3.73
C GLU A 176 26.53 14.20 4.81
N ASP A 177 26.45 15.50 4.50
CA ASP A 177 26.83 16.58 5.43
C ASP A 177 25.85 16.68 6.61
N LEU A 178 26.33 16.31 7.80
CA LEU A 178 25.56 16.29 9.05
C LEU A 178 25.05 17.68 9.48
N ASP A 179 25.81 18.74 9.22
CA ASP A 179 25.41 20.10 9.59
C ASP A 179 24.25 20.55 8.70
N ARG A 180 24.37 20.31 7.39
CA ARG A 180 23.28 20.55 6.44
C ARG A 180 22.04 19.73 6.74
N LEU A 181 22.18 18.43 7.05
CA LEU A 181 21.05 17.59 7.44
C LEU A 181 20.38 18.08 8.74
N SER A 182 21.16 18.65 9.66
CA SER A 182 20.63 19.26 10.88
C SER A 182 19.85 20.53 10.58
N THR A 183 20.35 21.38 9.68
CA THR A 183 19.62 22.57 9.20
C THR A 183 18.32 22.20 8.49
N ILE A 184 18.35 21.20 7.60
CA ILE A 184 17.15 20.66 6.94
C ILE A 184 16.13 20.19 7.98
N ARG A 185 16.59 19.43 8.99
CA ARG A 185 15.76 18.95 10.09
C ARG A 185 15.09 20.09 10.86
N GLU A 186 15.85 21.09 11.25
CA GLU A 186 15.32 22.23 12.02
C GLU A 186 14.28 23.01 11.22
N LEU A 187 14.58 23.38 9.96
CA LEU A 187 13.68 24.15 9.12
C LEU A 187 12.38 23.40 8.81
N LEU A 188 12.46 22.12 8.46
CA LEU A 188 11.27 21.31 8.20
C LEU A 188 10.45 21.06 9.48
N CYS A 189 11.10 20.86 10.64
CA CYS A 189 10.41 20.79 11.92
C CYS A 189 9.63 22.09 12.22
N ASN A 190 10.22 23.24 11.92
CA ASN A 190 9.56 24.53 12.12
C ASN A 190 8.31 24.64 11.25
N VAL A 191 8.39 24.26 9.96
CA VAL A 191 7.23 24.24 9.05
C VAL A 191 6.12 23.30 9.55
N LEU A 192 6.46 22.15 10.14
CA LEU A 192 5.45 21.21 10.65
C LEU A 192 4.82 21.67 11.98
N LYS A 193 5.54 22.40 12.82
CA LYS A 193 5.09 22.81 14.17
C LYS A 193 4.16 24.02 14.21
N VAL A 194 4.00 24.78 13.12
CA VAL A 194 3.29 26.07 13.09
C VAL A 194 1.87 26.03 13.69
N ASN A 195 1.21 24.86 13.79
CA ASN A 195 -0.16 24.75 14.33
C ASN A 195 -0.48 23.42 15.06
N SER A 196 0.50 22.71 15.64
CA SER A 196 0.25 21.37 16.21
C SER A 196 -0.40 21.43 17.61
N ASP A 197 -1.66 21.01 17.73
CA ASP A 197 -2.33 20.74 19.00
C ASP A 197 -1.77 19.46 19.65
N SER A 198 -0.99 19.60 20.73
CA SER A 198 -0.55 18.54 21.66
C SER A 198 0.19 17.29 21.14
N ARG A 199 0.14 16.95 19.84
CA ARG A 199 0.88 15.86 19.19
C ARG A 199 2.07 16.43 18.43
N THR A 200 3.27 16.13 18.92
CA THR A 200 4.53 16.67 18.38
C THR A 200 4.76 16.17 16.95
N ALA A 201 4.81 17.08 15.97
CA ALA A 201 5.32 16.76 14.64
C ALA A 201 6.73 16.16 14.74
N LYS A 202 6.98 15.07 14.01
CA LYS A 202 8.27 14.38 14.01
C LYS A 202 8.87 14.42 12.61
N MET A 203 10.18 14.59 12.57
CA MET A 203 10.97 14.51 11.35
C MET A 203 12.18 13.63 11.63
N THR A 204 12.38 12.66 10.75
CA THR A 204 13.53 11.75 10.82
C THR A 204 14.25 11.78 9.49
N VAL A 205 15.57 11.86 9.53
CA VAL A 205 16.42 11.68 8.35
C VAL A 205 17.14 10.35 8.52
N SER A 206 17.03 9.49 7.52
CA SER A 206 17.69 8.19 7.50
C SER A 206 18.45 7.98 6.19
N MET A 207 19.50 7.18 6.28
CA MET A 207 20.27 6.69 5.13
C MET A 207 19.97 5.20 5.01
N GLY A 208 18.93 4.85 4.24
CA GLY A 208 18.50 3.47 4.13
C GLY A 208 17.41 3.27 3.08
N VAL A 209 17.36 2.05 2.55
CA VAL A 209 16.30 1.61 1.64
C VAL A 209 15.11 1.17 2.50
N THR A 210 14.18 2.08 2.73
CA THR A 210 12.85 1.72 3.25
C THR A 210 11.87 1.74 2.10
N HIS A 211 11.05 0.70 1.96
CA HIS A 211 9.96 0.74 1.00
C HIS A 211 8.94 1.80 1.48
N ALA A 212 8.91 2.93 0.78
CA ALA A 212 8.22 4.14 1.20
C ALA A 212 6.76 3.89 1.63
N GLU A 213 6.01 3.12 0.86
CA GLU A 213 4.63 2.77 1.19
C GLU A 213 4.47 1.99 2.49
N ARG A 214 5.40 1.05 2.78
CA ARG A 214 5.37 0.26 4.01
C ARG A 214 5.67 1.16 5.20
N ARG A 215 6.63 2.07 5.00
CA ARG A 215 7.03 3.05 6.00
C ARG A 215 5.91 4.05 6.29
N LEU A 216 5.19 4.50 5.27
CA LEU A 216 4.02 5.38 5.42
C LEU A 216 2.91 4.75 6.26
N HIS A 217 2.64 3.44 6.08
CA HIS A 217 1.71 2.70 6.96
C HIS A 217 2.11 2.76 8.42
N GLN A 218 3.38 2.45 8.72
CA GLN A 218 3.91 2.48 10.08
C GLN A 218 3.82 3.88 10.69
N MET A 219 4.23 4.91 9.95
CA MET A 219 4.19 6.29 10.42
C MET A 219 2.76 6.75 10.71
N MET A 220 1.80 6.45 9.83
CA MET A 220 0.39 6.83 10.05
C MET A 220 -0.23 6.08 11.22
N PHE A 221 0.09 4.79 11.36
CA PHE A 221 -0.37 3.97 12.49
C PHE A 221 0.20 4.47 13.83
N ASP A 222 1.51 4.70 13.91
CA ASP A 222 2.19 5.21 15.12
C ASP A 222 1.63 6.57 15.55
N ASP A 223 1.21 7.36 14.57
CA ASP A 223 0.64 8.69 14.74
C ASP A 223 -0.88 8.70 15.00
N ARG A 224 -1.47 7.51 14.97
CA ARG A 224 -2.88 7.21 15.28
C ARG A 224 -3.87 7.98 14.42
N ASP A 225 -3.62 8.01 13.11
CA ASP A 225 -4.55 8.59 12.15
C ASP A 225 -5.93 7.87 12.12
N TYR A 226 -6.02 6.64 12.63
CA TYR A 226 -7.26 5.88 12.76
C TYR A 226 -8.19 6.38 13.88
N GLU A 227 -7.69 7.18 14.83
CA GLU A 227 -8.51 7.82 15.87
C GLU A 227 -9.27 8.98 15.24
N ARG A 228 -10.52 8.73 14.81
CA ARG A 228 -11.39 9.77 14.23
C ARG A 228 -11.78 10.77 15.32
N ALA A 229 -11.60 12.07 15.08
CA ALA A 229 -12.21 13.11 15.92
C ALA A 229 -13.73 13.06 15.75
N ASP A 230 -14.49 13.09 16.83
CA ASP A 230 -15.97 12.97 16.89
C ASP A 230 -16.70 13.94 15.94
N LYS A 231 -16.77 13.59 14.65
CA LYS A 231 -17.64 14.23 13.68
C LYS A 231 -18.59 13.17 13.15
N VAL A 232 -19.87 13.41 13.41
CA VAL A 232 -20.99 12.79 12.71
C VAL A 232 -20.85 13.19 11.24
N GLU A 233 -20.65 12.23 10.35
CA GLU A 233 -20.55 12.52 8.93
C GLU A 233 -21.86 12.16 8.23
N GLU A 234 -22.46 13.18 7.64
CA GLU A 234 -23.38 13.05 6.50
C GLU A 234 -22.54 12.77 5.25
N GLY A 235 -22.43 11.49 4.88
CA GLY A 235 -21.82 11.03 3.63
C GLY A 235 -22.51 9.76 3.17
N ASP A 236 -22.41 9.43 1.89
CA ASP A 236 -23.03 8.23 1.31
C ASP A 236 -22.46 6.98 1.99
N GLU A 237 -23.25 6.34 2.87
CA GLU A 237 -22.84 5.15 3.64
C GLU A 237 -22.39 3.99 2.73
N THR A 238 -22.74 4.01 1.45
CA THR A 238 -22.48 2.94 0.51
C THR A 238 -21.04 2.87 -0.01
N SER A 239 -20.24 3.95 0.07
CA SER A 239 -18.84 3.94 -0.40
C SER A 239 -17.81 3.50 0.65
N ARG A 240 -18.23 3.37 1.91
CA ARG A 240 -17.32 3.12 3.04
C ARG A 240 -16.92 1.66 3.17
N PRO A 241 -15.68 1.39 3.62
CA PRO A 241 -15.28 0.03 3.95
C PRO A 241 -16.10 -0.50 5.12
N GLN A 242 -16.71 -1.67 4.91
CA GLN A 242 -17.38 -2.44 5.94
C GLN A 242 -16.38 -3.42 6.52
N VAL A 243 -16.17 -3.36 7.82
CA VAL A 243 -15.25 -4.24 8.55
C VAL A 243 -16.00 -4.84 9.71
N ALA A 244 -16.04 -6.16 9.77
CA ALA A 244 -16.61 -6.92 10.86
C ALA A 244 -15.51 -7.81 11.46
N VAL A 245 -15.50 -7.91 12.79
CA VAL A 245 -14.60 -8.79 13.52
C VAL A 245 -15.46 -9.73 14.35
N LEU A 246 -15.36 -11.02 14.07
CA LEU A 246 -16.14 -12.08 14.69
C LEU A 246 -15.24 -13.00 15.50
N ASP A 247 -15.77 -13.57 16.57
CA ASP A 247 -15.05 -14.52 17.40
C ASP A 247 -15.32 -15.94 16.90
N CYS A 248 -14.28 -16.71 16.60
CA CYS A 248 -14.40 -18.11 16.22
C CYS A 248 -14.05 -18.99 17.43
N ALA A 249 -15.07 -19.30 18.23
CA ALA A 249 -14.92 -20.07 19.48
C ALA A 249 -14.39 -21.50 19.28
N GLU A 250 -14.48 -22.06 18.06
CA GLU A 250 -14.09 -23.45 17.79
C GLU A 250 -12.59 -23.63 17.51
N LYS A 251 -11.85 -22.55 17.23
CA LYS A 251 -10.45 -22.64 16.74
C LYS A 251 -9.49 -21.57 17.31
N ASP A 252 -9.88 -20.87 18.37
CA ASP A 252 -9.07 -19.81 19.00
C ASP A 252 -8.55 -18.76 17.99
N TYR A 253 -9.39 -18.40 17.02
CA TYR A 253 -9.11 -17.37 16.02
C TYR A 253 -10.15 -16.25 16.12
N SER A 254 -9.75 -15.06 15.71
CA SER A 254 -10.69 -13.99 15.35
C SER A 254 -10.80 -13.93 13.83
N VAL A 255 -12.02 -13.75 13.33
CA VAL A 255 -12.29 -13.64 11.89
C VAL A 255 -12.54 -12.19 11.55
N VAL A 256 -11.73 -11.63 10.67
CA VAL A 256 -11.92 -10.30 10.09
C VAL A 256 -12.55 -10.46 8.73
N ILE A 257 -13.71 -9.85 8.54
CA ILE A 257 -14.41 -9.78 7.25
C ILE A 257 -14.38 -8.33 6.78
N LEU A 258 -13.91 -8.14 5.55
CA LEU A 258 -13.76 -6.85 4.90
C LEU A 258 -14.57 -6.80 3.61
N ARG A 259 -15.29 -5.71 3.40
CA ARG A 259 -15.90 -5.35 2.11
C ARG A 259 -15.62 -3.90 1.78
N SER A 260 -15.09 -3.64 0.60
CA SER A 260 -14.86 -2.28 0.11
C SER A 260 -14.89 -2.25 -1.41
N LYS A 261 -14.84 -1.06 -2.00
CA LYS A 261 -14.50 -0.95 -3.43
C LYS A 261 -13.11 -1.54 -3.67
N ASP A 262 -12.96 -2.29 -4.75
CA ASP A 262 -11.67 -2.82 -5.14
C ASP A 262 -10.76 -1.72 -5.67
N ARG A 263 -9.46 -1.88 -5.41
CA ARG A 263 -8.43 -0.98 -5.90
C ARG A 263 -7.05 -1.66 -5.84
N PRO A 264 -6.08 -1.17 -6.64
CA PRO A 264 -4.69 -1.58 -6.50
C PRO A 264 -4.20 -1.50 -5.06
N LYS A 265 -3.38 -2.48 -4.67
CA LYS A 265 -2.70 -2.57 -3.37
C LYS A 265 -3.61 -2.70 -2.15
N LEU A 266 -4.91 -2.98 -2.32
CA LEU A 266 -5.84 -3.14 -1.20
C LEU A 266 -5.42 -4.29 -0.26
N LEU A 267 -5.05 -5.45 -0.82
CA LEU A 267 -4.55 -6.59 -0.04
C LEU A 267 -3.35 -6.20 0.84
N PHE A 268 -2.37 -5.51 0.25
CA PHE A 268 -1.21 -5.04 0.99
C PHE A 268 -1.56 -4.11 2.13
N ASP A 269 -2.49 -3.18 1.95
CA ASP A 269 -2.91 -2.27 3.02
C ASP A 269 -3.51 -3.03 4.20
N THR A 270 -4.33 -4.04 3.93
CA THR A 270 -4.94 -4.85 4.99
C THR A 270 -3.93 -5.70 5.74
N ILE A 271 -3.01 -6.36 5.03
CA ILE A 271 -1.99 -7.22 5.63
C ILE A 271 -0.94 -6.38 6.38
N CYS A 272 -0.54 -5.23 5.85
CA CYS A 272 0.30 -4.25 6.56
C CYS A 272 -0.33 -3.86 7.90
N THR A 273 -1.62 -3.51 7.88
CA THR A 273 -2.34 -3.08 9.09
C THR A 273 -2.40 -4.19 10.13
N LEU A 274 -2.77 -5.41 9.73
CA LEU A 274 -2.80 -6.56 10.64
C LEU A 274 -1.41 -6.83 11.22
N THR A 275 -0.37 -6.76 10.39
CA THR A 275 1.02 -6.96 10.81
C THR A 275 1.47 -5.87 11.80
N ASP A 276 1.17 -4.59 11.54
CA ASP A 276 1.51 -3.46 12.42
C ASP A 276 0.81 -3.54 13.77
N MET A 277 -0.38 -4.13 13.79
CA MET A 277 -1.14 -4.43 15.00
C MET A 277 -0.69 -5.73 15.70
N ASN A 278 0.39 -6.38 15.23
CA ASN A 278 0.90 -7.66 15.73
C ASN A 278 -0.11 -8.80 15.64
N TYR A 279 -0.88 -8.87 14.56
CA TYR A 279 -1.67 -10.05 14.22
C TYR A 279 -1.01 -10.88 13.13
N ILE A 280 -1.08 -12.19 13.28
CA ILE A 280 -0.65 -13.18 12.30
C ILE A 280 -1.90 -13.68 11.58
N VAL A 281 -1.85 -13.69 10.25
CA VAL A 281 -2.89 -14.29 9.40
C VAL A 281 -2.57 -15.77 9.23
N PHE A 282 -3.46 -16.63 9.73
CA PHE A 282 -3.34 -18.09 9.60
C PHE A 282 -4.04 -18.59 8.34
N HIS A 283 -5.26 -18.12 8.11
CA HIS A 283 -5.99 -18.41 6.88
C HIS A 283 -6.54 -17.12 6.31
N GLY A 284 -6.57 -17.00 5.00
CA GLY A 284 -7.06 -15.82 4.32
C GLY A 284 -7.72 -16.20 3.00
N THR A 285 -8.82 -15.54 2.67
CA THR A 285 -9.40 -15.58 1.34
C THR A 285 -9.65 -14.17 0.87
N VAL A 286 -9.14 -13.86 -0.31
CA VAL A 286 -9.26 -12.56 -0.97
C VAL A 286 -9.89 -12.82 -2.32
N ASN A 287 -10.93 -12.07 -2.63
CA ASN A 287 -11.60 -12.13 -3.91
C ASN A 287 -11.97 -10.71 -4.33
N THR A 288 -11.43 -10.28 -5.47
CA THR A 288 -11.84 -9.03 -6.10
C THR A 288 -12.81 -9.33 -7.24
N GLY A 289 -13.98 -8.70 -7.18
CA GLY A 289 -14.94 -8.66 -8.27
C GLY A 289 -14.70 -7.48 -9.19
N ASN A 290 -15.64 -7.21 -10.10
CA ASN A 290 -15.50 -6.14 -11.10
C ASN A 290 -15.39 -4.72 -10.50
N SER A 291 -15.84 -4.50 -9.27
CA SER A 291 -15.77 -3.20 -8.58
C SER A 291 -15.57 -3.29 -7.06
N ASP A 292 -15.81 -4.46 -6.47
CA ASP A 292 -15.86 -4.66 -5.03
C ASP A 292 -14.89 -5.75 -4.63
N ALA A 293 -14.25 -5.60 -3.48
CA ALA A 293 -13.34 -6.58 -2.91
C ALA A 293 -13.95 -7.16 -1.64
N TYR A 294 -13.86 -8.49 -1.53
CA TYR A 294 -14.18 -9.25 -0.33
C TYR A 294 -12.90 -9.88 0.22
N GLN A 295 -12.65 -9.70 1.51
CA GLN A 295 -11.50 -10.32 2.18
C GLN A 295 -11.94 -10.91 3.51
N GLU A 296 -11.46 -12.10 3.81
CA GLU A 296 -11.73 -12.82 5.04
C GLU A 296 -10.42 -13.35 5.61
N TYR A 297 -10.09 -12.97 6.84
CA TYR A 297 -8.85 -13.36 7.50
C TYR A 297 -9.12 -13.99 8.85
N TYR A 298 -8.48 -15.14 9.08
CA TYR A 298 -8.42 -15.82 10.36
C TYR A 298 -7.13 -15.40 11.03
N ILE A 299 -7.24 -14.57 12.05
CA ILE A 299 -6.11 -13.91 12.70
C ILE A 299 -5.98 -14.32 14.15
N ARG A 300 -4.76 -14.20 14.66
CA ARG A 300 -4.42 -14.35 16.08
C ARG A 300 -3.33 -13.35 16.41
N HIS A 301 -3.37 -12.78 17.61
CA HIS A 301 -2.29 -11.90 18.06
C HIS A 301 -0.98 -12.72 18.13
N VAL A 302 0.18 -12.09 17.94
CA VAL A 302 1.50 -12.75 18.06
C VAL A 302 1.66 -13.47 19.41
N GLY A 303 1.01 -12.94 20.46
CA GLY A 303 0.93 -13.57 21.78
C GLY A 303 0.05 -14.83 21.87
N GLY A 304 -0.51 -15.32 20.77
CA GLY A 304 -1.26 -16.57 20.70
C GLY A 304 -2.75 -16.47 21.09
N LEU A 305 -3.24 -15.29 21.42
CA LEU A 305 -4.63 -15.08 21.85
C LEU A 305 -5.50 -14.51 20.71
N PRO A 306 -6.78 -14.91 20.62
CA PRO A 306 -7.75 -14.19 19.80
C PRO A 306 -8.02 -12.80 20.39
N ILE A 307 -8.68 -11.95 19.61
CA ILE A 307 -9.16 -10.65 20.08
C ILE A 307 -10.10 -10.89 21.26
N SER A 308 -9.75 -10.29 22.40
CA SER A 308 -10.35 -10.64 23.70
C SER A 308 -11.22 -9.53 24.28
N SER A 309 -11.03 -8.28 23.82
CA SER A 309 -11.73 -7.12 24.34
C SER A 309 -12.42 -6.31 23.24
N GLU A 310 -13.53 -5.66 23.59
CA GLU A 310 -14.25 -4.81 22.64
C GLU A 310 -13.43 -3.59 22.22
N GLY A 311 -12.56 -3.07 23.10
CA GLY A 311 -11.66 -1.97 22.76
C GLY A 311 -10.58 -2.37 21.73
N GLU A 312 -10.07 -3.61 21.82
CA GLU A 312 -9.17 -4.19 20.84
C GLU A 312 -9.89 -4.43 19.51
N ARG A 313 -11.11 -5.02 19.56
CA ARG A 313 -11.98 -5.23 18.39
C ARG A 313 -12.22 -3.92 17.64
N GLN A 314 -12.63 -2.88 18.36
CA GLN A 314 -12.92 -1.58 17.78
C GLN A 314 -11.67 -0.93 17.19
N ARG A 315 -10.51 -1.11 17.82
CA ARG A 315 -9.23 -0.63 17.29
C ARG A 315 -8.87 -1.32 15.97
N VAL A 316 -9.04 -2.64 15.87
CA VAL A 316 -8.79 -3.41 14.63
C VAL A 316 -9.70 -2.90 13.51
N ILE A 317 -10.98 -2.71 13.80
CA ILE A 317 -11.96 -2.15 12.86
C ILE A 317 -11.52 -0.77 12.38
N GLN A 318 -11.16 0.13 13.31
CA GLN A 318 -10.76 1.50 12.97
C GLN A 318 -9.47 1.54 12.14
N CYS A 319 -8.46 0.74 12.51
CA CYS A 319 -7.19 0.68 11.78
C CYS A 319 -7.38 0.17 10.35
N LEU A 320 -8.17 -0.89 10.17
CA LEU A 320 -8.46 -1.43 8.84
C LEU A 320 -9.24 -0.45 7.98
N LYS A 321 -10.27 0.21 8.54
CA LYS A 321 -11.00 1.27 7.83
C LYS A 321 -10.07 2.39 7.40
N ALA A 322 -9.27 2.92 8.33
CA ALA A 322 -8.31 3.99 8.04
C ALA A 322 -7.32 3.58 6.93
N ALA A 323 -6.74 2.38 7.02
CA ALA A 323 -5.80 1.89 6.01
C ALA A 323 -6.41 1.80 4.60
N ILE A 324 -7.69 1.42 4.51
CA ILE A 324 -8.40 1.37 3.24
C ILE A 324 -8.68 2.79 2.74
N GLU A 325 -9.18 3.66 3.62
CA GLU A 325 -9.57 5.05 3.34
C GLU A 325 -8.38 5.93 2.92
N ARG A 326 -7.17 5.73 3.50
CA ARG A 326 -5.93 6.46 3.14
C ARG A 326 -5.65 6.49 1.64
N ARG A 327 -5.94 5.40 0.93
CA ARG A 327 -5.73 5.27 -0.53
C ARG A 327 -7.03 5.15 -1.32
N ALA A 328 -8.19 5.13 -0.66
CA ALA A 328 -9.49 5.15 -1.32
C ALA A 328 -9.90 6.58 -1.77
N SER A 329 -8.95 7.52 -1.82
CA SER A 329 -9.22 8.95 -1.92
C SER A 329 -10.15 9.29 -3.08
N GLU A 330 -11.33 9.78 -2.69
CA GLU A 330 -12.33 10.43 -3.52
C GLU A 330 -11.77 11.81 -3.92
N GLY A 331 -10.90 11.83 -4.94
CA GLY A 331 -10.25 13.04 -5.42
C GLY A 331 -9.96 12.99 -6.91
N LEU A 332 -9.73 14.15 -7.49
CA LEU A 332 -9.33 14.28 -8.89
C LEU A 332 -7.89 13.76 -9.04
N GLU A 333 -7.70 12.76 -9.88
CA GLU A 333 -6.37 12.24 -10.23
C GLU A 333 -5.76 13.07 -11.37
N LEU A 334 -4.66 13.75 -11.05
CA LEU A 334 -3.85 14.56 -11.96
C LEU A 334 -2.50 13.87 -12.17
N GLU A 335 -2.22 13.47 -13.40
CA GLU A 335 -0.91 12.96 -13.80
C GLU A 335 -0.19 14.04 -14.61
N LEU A 336 0.99 14.45 -14.14
CA LEU A 336 1.84 15.46 -14.74
C LEU A 336 3.08 14.79 -15.31
N ARG A 337 3.40 15.09 -16.57
CA ARG A 337 4.65 14.67 -17.21
C ARG A 337 5.39 15.86 -17.80
N THR A 338 6.64 16.04 -17.40
CA THR A 338 7.51 17.13 -17.86
C THR A 338 8.98 16.74 -17.69
N GLU A 339 9.88 17.46 -18.34
CA GLU A 339 11.30 17.41 -18.01
C GLU A 339 11.51 17.81 -16.55
N ASP A 340 12.29 17.01 -15.83
CA ASP A 340 12.59 17.25 -14.43
C ASP A 340 13.62 18.37 -14.27
N ARG A 341 13.46 19.15 -13.21
CA ARG A 341 14.40 20.20 -12.82
C ARG A 341 14.26 20.49 -11.33
N VAL A 342 15.36 20.96 -10.73
CA VAL A 342 15.32 21.42 -9.35
C VAL A 342 14.27 22.52 -9.18
N GLY A 343 13.45 22.37 -8.13
CA GLY A 343 12.35 23.27 -7.82
C GLY A 343 11.04 23.00 -8.58
N LEU A 344 11.00 22.05 -9.53
CA LEU A 344 9.78 21.71 -10.26
C LEU A 344 8.61 21.36 -9.33
N LEU A 345 8.84 20.46 -8.37
CA LEU A 345 7.81 20.05 -7.41
C LEU A 345 7.34 21.23 -6.54
N SER A 346 8.23 22.17 -6.20
CA SER A 346 7.88 23.40 -5.49
C SER A 346 6.96 24.30 -6.32
N ASP A 347 7.25 24.47 -7.61
CA ASP A 347 6.42 25.25 -8.53
C ASP A 347 5.03 24.62 -8.74
N ILE A 348 4.96 23.30 -8.94
CA ILE A 348 3.69 22.57 -9.13
C ILE A 348 2.82 22.68 -7.88
N THR A 349 3.39 22.37 -6.71
CA THR A 349 2.65 22.39 -5.44
C THR A 349 2.22 23.81 -5.06
N ARG A 350 3.01 24.83 -5.43
CA ARG A 350 2.63 26.24 -5.30
C ARG A 350 1.43 26.59 -6.19
N VAL A 351 1.43 26.17 -7.45
CA VAL A 351 0.27 26.38 -8.36
C VAL A 351 -0.98 25.75 -7.79
N PHE A 352 -0.90 24.53 -7.25
CA PHE A 352 -2.04 23.87 -6.61
C PHE A 352 -2.55 24.66 -5.40
N ARG A 353 -1.65 25.13 -4.53
CA ARG A 353 -1.99 25.98 -3.39
C ARG A 353 -2.68 27.28 -3.81
N GLU A 354 -2.14 27.98 -4.82
CA GLU A 354 -2.68 29.24 -5.33
C GLU A 354 -4.07 29.08 -5.96
N ASN A 355 -4.38 27.88 -6.47
CA ASN A 355 -5.70 27.53 -6.99
C ASN A 355 -6.65 26.91 -5.95
N GLY A 356 -6.27 26.90 -4.66
CA GLY A 356 -7.11 26.40 -3.57
C GLY A 356 -7.28 24.88 -3.57
N LEU A 357 -6.27 24.13 -4.04
CA LEU A 357 -6.27 22.68 -4.00
C LEU A 357 -5.52 22.14 -2.79
N CYS A 358 -6.08 21.08 -2.21
CA CYS A 358 -5.45 20.25 -1.19
C CYS A 358 -4.96 18.94 -1.82
N ILE A 359 -3.71 18.58 -1.56
CA ILE A 359 -3.12 17.32 -2.02
C ILE A 359 -3.38 16.26 -0.95
N LYS A 360 -4.21 15.27 -1.27
CA LYS A 360 -4.50 14.14 -0.37
C LYS A 360 -3.48 13.03 -0.50
N ARG A 361 -2.98 12.84 -1.73
CA ARG A 361 -1.95 11.84 -2.04
C ARG A 361 -1.06 12.35 -3.16
N ALA A 362 0.23 12.07 -3.07
CA ALA A 362 1.17 12.31 -4.16
C ALA A 362 2.13 11.14 -4.31
N GLU A 363 2.39 10.76 -5.56
CA GLU A 363 3.44 9.84 -5.98
C GLU A 363 4.32 10.60 -6.98
N ILE A 364 5.54 10.92 -6.56
CA ILE A 364 6.51 11.71 -7.32
C ILE A 364 7.62 10.77 -7.73
N THR A 365 7.91 10.71 -9.02
CA THR A 365 8.98 9.87 -9.55
C THR A 365 9.69 10.57 -10.68
N THR A 366 11.02 10.49 -10.67
CA THR A 366 11.87 10.94 -11.77
C THR A 366 12.44 9.72 -12.46
N ASP A 367 12.19 9.60 -13.77
CA ASP A 367 12.70 8.52 -14.61
C ASP A 367 13.28 9.09 -15.91
N ASP A 368 14.53 8.73 -16.23
CA ASP A 368 15.27 9.20 -17.41
C ASP A 368 15.20 10.73 -17.63
N GLY A 369 15.37 11.50 -16.54
CA GLY A 369 15.31 12.98 -16.57
C GLY A 369 13.90 13.57 -16.71
N LYS A 370 12.85 12.75 -16.68
CA LYS A 370 11.45 13.18 -16.75
C LYS A 370 10.76 12.96 -15.41
N ALA A 371 10.06 13.98 -14.95
CA ALA A 371 9.15 13.88 -13.83
C ALA A 371 7.83 13.27 -14.30
N VAL A 372 7.42 12.19 -13.64
CA VAL A 372 6.11 11.54 -13.79
C VAL A 372 5.44 11.56 -12.42
N ASP A 373 4.62 12.58 -12.21
CA ASP A 373 4.04 12.86 -10.91
C ASP A 373 2.53 12.63 -10.94
N THR A 374 2.02 11.86 -9.98
CA THR A 374 0.59 11.63 -9.81
C THR A 374 0.10 12.25 -8.52
N PHE A 375 -0.87 13.14 -8.62
CA PHE A 375 -1.49 13.84 -7.49
C PHE A 375 -2.98 13.53 -7.40
N TYR A 376 -3.44 13.29 -6.18
CA TYR A 376 -4.85 13.15 -5.85
C TYR A 376 -5.27 14.38 -5.07
N VAL A 377 -6.09 15.22 -5.70
CA VAL A 377 -6.41 16.54 -5.19
C VAL A 377 -7.92 16.71 -4.93
N SER A 378 -8.23 17.49 -3.91
CA SER A 378 -9.58 17.98 -3.60
C SER A 378 -9.56 19.50 -3.52
N ASP A 379 -10.74 20.12 -3.45
CA ASP A 379 -10.84 21.51 -2.99
C ASP A 379 -10.45 21.63 -1.50
N MET A 380 -10.37 22.87 -0.99
CA MET A 380 -10.07 23.14 0.43
C MET A 380 -11.09 22.57 1.41
N SER A 381 -12.32 22.31 0.94
CA SER A 381 -13.43 21.76 1.73
C SER A 381 -13.47 20.23 1.70
N GLY A 382 -12.64 19.58 0.88
CA GLY A 382 -12.62 18.13 0.68
C GLY A 382 -13.52 17.62 -0.46
N ASN A 383 -14.14 18.50 -1.24
CA ASN A 383 -15.00 18.11 -2.37
C ASN A 383 -14.23 18.01 -3.70
N ASN A 384 -14.96 17.59 -4.72
CA ASN A 384 -14.47 17.50 -6.09
C ASN A 384 -14.04 18.86 -6.65
N VAL A 385 -12.98 18.83 -7.46
CA VAL A 385 -12.41 20.04 -8.08
C VAL A 385 -13.22 20.48 -9.29
N GLU A 386 -13.56 21.77 -9.35
CA GLU A 386 -14.29 22.35 -10.48
C GLU A 386 -13.45 22.37 -11.78
N ALA A 387 -14.11 22.18 -12.92
CA ALA A 387 -13.48 22.21 -14.23
C ALA A 387 -12.77 23.55 -14.55
N LYS A 388 -13.27 24.67 -14.01
CA LYS A 388 -12.65 25.98 -14.17
C LYS A 388 -11.26 26.03 -13.53
N THR A 389 -11.11 25.46 -12.34
CA THR A 389 -9.83 25.37 -11.62
C THR A 389 -8.84 24.51 -12.40
N ILE A 390 -9.29 23.38 -12.97
CA ILE A 390 -8.46 22.52 -13.83
C ILE A 390 -7.92 23.30 -15.04
N ASN A 391 -8.77 24.09 -15.68
CA ASN A 391 -8.37 24.89 -16.85
C ASN A 391 -7.36 26.00 -16.48
N ASN A 392 -7.52 26.63 -15.31
CA ASN A 392 -6.54 27.61 -14.81
C ASN A 392 -5.17 26.95 -14.57
N ILE A 393 -5.15 25.79 -13.93
CA ILE A 393 -3.93 25.02 -13.68
C ILE A 393 -3.25 24.63 -14.99
N ARG A 394 -4.00 24.13 -15.99
CA ARG A 394 -3.46 23.82 -17.33
C ARG A 394 -2.81 25.04 -17.98
N LYS A 395 -3.40 26.22 -17.81
CA LYS A 395 -2.86 27.47 -18.36
C LYS A 395 -1.57 27.89 -17.66
N GLN A 396 -1.49 27.72 -16.34
CA GLN A 396 -0.30 28.08 -15.56
C GLN A 396 0.85 27.08 -15.77
N LEU A 397 0.56 25.78 -15.83
CA LEU A 397 1.52 24.71 -16.09
C LEU A 397 1.76 24.47 -17.59
N SER A 398 1.68 25.51 -18.43
CA SER A 398 1.62 25.43 -19.90
C SER A 398 2.69 24.59 -20.62
N GLN A 399 3.81 24.26 -19.97
CA GLN A 399 4.87 23.38 -20.50
C GLN A 399 4.77 21.91 -20.02
N THR A 400 3.88 21.62 -19.08
CA THR A 400 3.68 20.29 -18.48
C THR A 400 2.48 19.59 -19.11
N ILE A 401 2.66 18.32 -19.50
CA ILE A 401 1.56 17.50 -19.99
C ILE A 401 0.71 17.08 -18.79
N LEU A 402 -0.42 17.75 -18.58
CA LEU A 402 -1.39 17.41 -17.55
C LEU A 402 -2.50 16.50 -18.09
N ARG A 403 -2.49 15.22 -17.66
CA ARG A 403 -3.55 14.26 -17.90
C ARG A 403 -4.48 14.20 -16.68
N VAL A 404 -5.78 14.22 -16.95
CA VAL A 404 -6.81 14.07 -15.91
C VAL A 404 -7.42 12.69 -16.09
N LYS A 405 -7.16 11.77 -15.16
CA LYS A 405 -7.55 10.35 -15.28
C LYS A 405 -8.95 10.06 -14.74
N LYS A 406 -9.38 10.75 -13.67
CA LYS A 406 -10.72 10.59 -13.09
C LYS A 406 -11.36 11.95 -12.83
N ASN A 407 -12.20 12.42 -13.74
CA ASN A 407 -13.02 13.60 -13.55
C ASN A 407 -14.49 13.17 -13.35
N PRO A 408 -15.14 13.44 -12.21
CA PRO A 408 -16.56 13.13 -12.02
C PRO A 408 -17.49 13.87 -13.00
N LEU A 409 -16.97 14.80 -13.81
CA LEU A 409 -17.73 15.55 -14.82
C LEU A 409 -17.68 14.95 -16.24
N GLN A 410 -17.02 13.82 -16.47
CA GLN A 410 -17.13 13.13 -17.76
C GLN A 410 -18.19 12.02 -17.68
N PRO A 411 -19.32 12.13 -18.42
CA PRO A 411 -20.18 10.96 -18.62
C PRO A 411 -19.34 9.87 -19.29
N ALA A 412 -19.50 8.64 -18.80
CA ALA A 412 -18.89 7.46 -19.40
C ALA A 412 -19.14 7.51 -20.92
N LYS A 413 -18.07 7.38 -21.72
CA LYS A 413 -18.24 7.18 -23.16
C LYS A 413 -19.15 5.96 -23.34
N PRO A 414 -20.27 6.08 -24.07
CA PRO A 414 -21.01 4.89 -24.46
C PRO A 414 -20.05 4.00 -25.27
N PRO A 415 -20.12 2.67 -25.10
CA PRO A 415 -19.32 1.76 -25.92
C PRO A 415 -19.58 2.08 -27.39
N GLU A 416 -18.50 2.26 -28.16
CA GLU A 416 -18.59 2.39 -29.61
C GLU A 416 -19.31 1.15 -30.15
N GLU A 417 -20.51 1.36 -30.66
CA GLU A 417 -21.30 0.34 -31.33
C GLU A 417 -20.52 -0.16 -32.54
N ALA A 418 -19.87 -1.31 -32.39
CA ALA A 418 -19.51 -2.13 -33.53
C ALA A 418 -20.81 -2.53 -34.23
N SER A 419 -21.00 -1.98 -35.42
CA SER A 419 -22.11 -2.18 -36.33
C SER A 419 -22.64 -3.62 -36.33
N SER A 420 -23.95 -3.72 -36.17
CA SER A 420 -24.72 -4.95 -36.24
C SER A 420 -24.47 -5.74 -37.53
N THR A 421 -24.16 -7.03 -37.40
CA THR A 421 -24.76 -8.07 -38.24
C THR A 421 -25.17 -9.22 -37.33
N GLY A 422 -26.47 -9.48 -37.31
CA GLY A 422 -27.12 -10.28 -36.28
C GLY A 422 -27.06 -11.79 -36.53
N PHE A 423 -27.19 -12.55 -35.44
CA PHE A 423 -27.82 -13.87 -35.45
C PHE A 423 -28.59 -14.05 -34.14
N LEU A 424 -29.91 -14.14 -34.26
CA LEU A 424 -30.87 -14.51 -33.22
C LEU A 424 -31.15 -16.01 -33.31
N PHE A 425 -30.80 -16.78 -32.27
CA PHE A 425 -31.45 -18.02 -31.79
C PHE A 425 -30.76 -18.30 -30.43
N GLY A 426 -31.39 -18.53 -29.28
CA GLY A 426 -32.71 -19.07 -28.96
C GLY A 426 -32.49 -20.18 -27.91
N ASN A 427 -32.80 -19.87 -26.64
CA ASN A 427 -32.99 -20.76 -25.48
C ASN A 427 -31.89 -21.77 -25.07
N PHE A 428 -31.49 -21.74 -23.80
CA PHE A 428 -31.67 -22.88 -22.88
C PHE A 428 -31.45 -22.45 -21.42
N PHE A 429 -32.56 -22.33 -20.68
CA PHE A 429 -32.54 -22.38 -19.22
C PHE A 429 -32.09 -23.76 -18.77
N LYS A 430 -31.06 -23.84 -17.94
CA LYS A 430 -30.89 -24.96 -17.00
C LYS A 430 -30.01 -24.53 -15.84
N GLY A 431 -30.65 -24.32 -14.69
CA GLY A 431 -29.97 -24.21 -13.42
C GLY A 431 -29.39 -25.56 -13.01
N CYS A 432 -28.23 -25.54 -12.37
CA CYS A 432 -27.71 -26.67 -11.61
C CYS A 432 -27.22 -26.19 -10.24
N SER A 433 -28.02 -26.60 -9.26
CA SER A 433 -27.81 -26.66 -7.83
C SER A 433 -26.45 -27.22 -7.41
N PHE A 434 -25.95 -26.68 -6.29
CA PHE A 434 -24.98 -27.27 -5.37
C PHE A 434 -25.24 -28.76 -5.07
N HIS A 435 -24.18 -29.58 -5.10
CA HIS A 435 -23.82 -30.63 -4.12
C HIS A 435 -22.79 -31.58 -4.73
N SER A 436 -21.57 -31.65 -4.17
CA SER A 436 -20.88 -32.89 -3.76
C SER A 436 -19.38 -32.68 -3.54
N PHE A 437 -18.97 -32.59 -2.27
CA PHE A 437 -17.65 -33.09 -1.86
C PHE A 437 -17.86 -34.16 -0.81
N ARG A 438 -17.59 -35.41 -1.21
CA ARG A 438 -17.62 -36.60 -0.35
C ARG A 438 -16.27 -36.74 0.33
N LEU A 439 -16.35 -36.95 1.64
CA LEU A 439 -15.30 -37.44 2.54
C LEU A 439 -14.52 -38.63 1.96
N ILE A 440 -13.19 -38.57 2.05
CA ILE A 440 -12.31 -39.75 1.98
C ILE A 440 -11.95 -40.13 3.42
N ARG A 441 -12.26 -41.39 3.75
CA ARG A 441 -11.93 -42.07 5.00
C ARG A 441 -10.44 -42.43 5.06
N SER A 442 -9.95 -42.43 6.29
CA SER A 442 -8.72 -43.07 6.74
C SER A 442 -8.67 -44.57 6.39
N TYR A 443 -7.45 -45.06 6.17
CA TYR A 443 -7.15 -46.48 6.25
C TYR A 443 -6.09 -46.73 7.33
N SER A 444 -6.51 -47.57 8.28
CA SER A 444 -5.78 -48.43 9.21
C SER A 444 -4.90 -47.82 10.29
#